data_AF-A0A8H6LX03-F1
#
_entry.id   AF-A0A8H6LX03-F1
#
_cell.length_a   1.000
_cell.length_b   1.000
_cell.length_c   1.000
_cell.angle_alpha   90.00
_cell.angle_beta   90.00
_cell.angle_gamma   90.00
#
_symmetry.space_group_name_H-M   'P 1'
#
loop_
_entity.id
_entity.type
_entity.pdbx_description
1 polymer ?
#
loop_
_entity_poly.entity_id
_entity_poly.type
_entity_poly.pdbx_seq_one_letter_code
_entity_poly.pdbx_strand_id
1 'polypeptide(L)'
;MSMNTGDAEKGTTPFLQRIQLKGPKGVIVRATGQVDDGAMRNCISKERWDGYGHCLEPLATSRTWIRVANNQVVPSMGRWEGTVTVGNTGAKESFEVFDCKGETKEELTNEPAQTAPAVLSITEEDPNWEQHLEPTPPENKSIAATYQTPPTKKKVKWLPQTQYEEERHERERWKAQEPARSEQRQRRLQEARAAAKKNDEEGQLNAEHRNKQRATNTPEDDELEAEWTRINLITISDDPWAETRWAGFLGLSDARDTDAEWCNGIQHDQTHRASPYTRNK
;
A
#
# COMPACT_ATOMS: atom_id res chain seq x y z
N MET A 1 2.35 -13.73 -37.10
CA MET A 1 1.43 -12.93 -36.26
C MET A 1 2.29 -12.14 -35.30
N SER A 2 2.40 -10.82 -35.51
CA SER A 2 3.21 -9.91 -34.70
C SER A 2 2.38 -9.49 -33.49
N MET A 3 2.82 -9.80 -32.27
CA MET A 3 2.18 -9.29 -31.06
C MET A 3 2.61 -7.85 -30.85
N ASN A 4 1.65 -6.93 -30.77
CA ASN A 4 1.87 -5.52 -30.44
C ASN A 4 2.36 -5.44 -28.98
N THR A 5 3.65 -5.18 -28.77
CA THR A 5 4.26 -4.87 -27.46
C THR A 5 4.13 -3.38 -27.14
N GLY A 6 2.94 -2.82 -27.33
CA GLY A 6 2.69 -1.38 -27.32
C GLY A 6 2.17 -0.80 -25.99
N ASP A 7 1.94 -1.63 -24.99
CA ASP A 7 1.58 -1.15 -23.65
C ASP A 7 2.88 -0.87 -22.89
N ALA A 8 3.46 0.30 -23.16
CA ALA A 8 4.52 0.84 -22.34
C ALA A 8 4.01 0.86 -20.88
N GLU A 9 4.66 0.07 -20.02
CA GLU A 9 4.34 0.01 -18.59
C GLU A 9 4.38 1.43 -18.04
N LYS A 10 3.19 1.95 -17.70
CA LYS A 10 3.10 3.22 -17.00
C LYS A 10 3.61 2.97 -15.59
N GLY A 11 4.87 3.35 -15.36
CA GLY A 11 5.44 3.36 -14.02
C GLY A 11 4.52 4.13 -13.07
N THR A 12 4.31 3.59 -11.89
CA THR A 12 3.57 4.26 -10.82
C THR A 12 4.42 5.39 -10.26
N THR A 13 3.76 6.51 -9.91
CA THR A 13 4.43 7.64 -9.26
C THR A 13 4.35 7.44 -7.75
N PRO A 14 5.47 7.56 -7.01
CA PRO A 14 5.44 7.43 -5.56
C PRO A 14 4.53 8.49 -4.93
N PHE A 15 3.89 8.15 -3.81
CA PHE A 15 2.97 9.04 -3.10
C PHE A 15 3.16 8.95 -1.58
N LEU A 16 2.66 9.95 -0.84
CA LEU A 16 2.79 10.00 0.62
C LEU A 16 1.54 9.46 1.32
N GLN A 17 1.73 8.47 2.19
CA GLN A 17 0.68 7.85 2.98
C GLN A 17 0.92 8.08 4.48
N ARG A 18 -0.13 8.50 5.18
CA ARG A 18 -0.12 8.56 6.65
C ARG A 18 -0.28 7.16 7.22
N ILE A 19 0.61 6.81 8.14
CA ILE A 19 0.63 5.52 8.84
C ILE A 19 0.69 5.73 10.35
N GLN A 20 0.30 4.72 11.12
CA GLN A 20 0.53 4.70 12.56
C GLN A 20 1.28 3.43 12.95
N LEU A 21 2.37 3.59 13.69
CA LEU A 21 3.19 2.49 14.22
C LEU A 21 2.78 2.27 15.69
N LYS A 22 2.34 1.07 16.03
CA LYS A 22 1.94 0.71 17.40
C LYS A 22 3.13 0.17 18.18
N GLY A 23 3.47 0.84 19.27
CA GLY A 23 4.47 0.40 20.25
C GLY A 23 3.89 -0.55 21.32
N PRO A 24 4.75 -1.15 22.14
CA PRO A 24 4.41 -2.24 23.08
C PRO A 24 3.48 -1.82 24.23
N LYS A 25 3.33 -0.53 24.48
CA LYS A 25 2.50 0.03 25.57
C LYS A 25 1.24 0.73 25.05
N GLY A 26 0.80 0.40 23.84
CA GLY A 26 -0.30 1.09 23.17
C GLY A 26 0.06 2.52 22.71
N VAL A 27 1.35 2.89 22.78
CA VAL A 27 1.85 4.15 22.23
C VAL A 27 1.68 4.09 20.72
N ILE A 28 1.12 5.16 20.14
CA ILE A 28 0.90 5.26 18.70
C ILE A 28 1.79 6.37 18.15
N VAL A 29 2.77 5.99 17.33
CA VAL A 29 3.59 6.95 16.58
C VAL A 29 2.91 7.21 15.24
N ARG A 30 2.57 8.46 14.96
CA ARG A 30 2.01 8.87 13.65
C ARG A 30 3.14 9.33 12.74
N ALA A 31 3.24 8.72 11.56
CA ALA A 31 4.26 9.04 10.57
C ALA A 31 3.63 9.22 9.19
N THR A 32 4.41 9.77 8.26
CA THR A 32 4.09 9.80 6.83
C THR A 32 5.22 9.08 6.10
N GLY A 33 4.88 8.03 5.37
CA GLY A 33 5.80 7.27 4.53
C GLY A 33 5.51 7.52 3.06
N GLN A 34 6.53 7.41 2.21
CA GLN A 34 6.39 7.32 0.77
C GLN A 34 6.11 5.86 0.40
N VAL A 35 4.98 5.63 -0.25
CA VAL A 35 4.67 4.38 -0.91
C VAL A 35 5.28 4.45 -2.30
N ASP A 36 6.13 3.47 -2.61
CA ASP A 36 6.91 3.46 -3.84
C ASP A 36 7.01 2.02 -4.29
N ASP A 37 6.46 1.69 -5.45
CA ASP A 37 6.43 0.32 -5.98
C ASP A 37 7.82 -0.20 -6.37
N GLY A 38 8.75 0.70 -6.73
CA GLY A 38 9.76 1.37 -5.92
C GLY A 38 10.92 0.80 -5.09
N ALA A 39 10.72 0.30 -3.87
CA ALA A 39 11.82 0.13 -2.85
C ALA A 39 11.93 -1.14 -1.94
N MET A 40 12.50 -2.33 -2.28
CA MET A 40 12.22 -3.73 -1.75
C MET A 40 11.53 -3.99 -0.41
N ARG A 41 11.92 -3.25 0.61
CA ARG A 41 11.61 -3.49 2.01
C ARG A 41 11.08 -2.20 2.59
N ASN A 42 10.31 -2.34 3.65
CA ASN A 42 9.90 -1.17 4.40
C ASN A 42 11.13 -0.63 5.12
N CYS A 43 11.40 0.66 4.93
CA CYS A 43 12.59 1.30 5.46
C CYS A 43 12.21 2.48 6.36
N ILE A 44 12.96 2.67 7.44
CA ILE A 44 12.91 3.87 8.26
C ILE A 44 14.31 4.47 8.26
N SER A 45 14.43 5.78 8.01
CA SER A 45 15.72 6.46 8.12
C SER A 45 16.14 6.57 9.59
N LYS A 46 17.45 6.49 9.86
CA LYS A 46 18.00 6.67 11.21
C LYS A 46 17.49 7.94 11.89
N GLU A 47 17.45 9.07 11.18
CA GLU A 47 16.95 10.34 11.71
C GLU A 47 15.51 10.23 12.24
N ARG A 48 14.62 9.57 11.47
CA ARG A 48 13.23 9.35 11.89
C ARG A 48 13.16 8.36 13.06
N TRP A 49 13.96 7.31 13.01
CA TRP A 49 14.06 6.34 14.10
C TRP A 49 14.55 7.00 15.40
N ASP A 50 15.55 7.87 15.37
CA ASP A 50 16.04 8.57 16.56
C ASP A 50 14.94 9.46 17.17
N GLY A 51 14.06 10.03 16.34
CA GLY A 51 12.95 10.89 16.77
C GLY A 51 11.83 10.17 17.54
N TYR A 52 11.51 8.92 17.20
CA TYR A 52 10.37 8.20 17.82
C TYR A 52 10.61 6.73 18.16
N GLY A 53 11.78 6.18 17.87
CA GLY A 53 12.13 4.77 18.13
C GLY A 53 12.07 4.41 19.61
N HIS A 54 12.26 5.37 20.51
CA HIS A 54 12.08 5.21 21.96
C HIS A 54 10.63 4.95 22.38
N CYS A 55 9.65 5.29 21.54
CA CYS A 55 8.23 4.97 21.72
C CYS A 55 7.87 3.58 21.17
N LEU A 56 8.77 2.99 20.38
CA LEU A 56 8.64 1.69 19.76
C LEU A 56 9.46 0.64 20.51
N GLU A 57 9.50 -0.60 20.00
CA GLU A 57 10.37 -1.64 20.56
C GLU A 57 11.83 -1.42 20.12
N PRO A 58 12.82 -1.85 20.93
CA PRO A 58 14.21 -1.87 20.52
C PRO A 58 14.40 -2.64 19.21
N LEU A 59 15.33 -2.17 18.37
CA LEU A 59 15.65 -2.85 17.12
C LEU A 59 16.19 -4.26 17.37
N ALA A 60 15.62 -5.24 16.67
CA ALA A 60 16.21 -6.55 16.54
C ALA A 60 17.46 -6.46 15.65
N THR A 61 18.46 -7.29 15.94
CA THR A 61 19.66 -7.37 15.10
C THR A 61 19.28 -7.84 13.68
N SER A 62 19.78 -7.13 12.68
CA SER A 62 19.59 -7.46 11.27
C SER A 62 20.94 -7.61 10.58
N ARG A 63 21.02 -8.52 9.60
CA ARG A 63 22.19 -8.69 8.71
C ARG A 63 21.89 -8.19 7.30
N THR A 64 20.75 -7.52 7.11
CA THR A 64 20.30 -7.03 5.81
C THR A 64 21.17 -5.86 5.35
N TRP A 65 21.44 -5.82 4.05
CA TRP A 65 22.03 -4.68 3.35
C TRP A 65 21.05 -4.24 2.28
N ILE A 66 20.96 -2.93 2.02
CA ILE A 66 20.18 -2.41 0.90
C ILE A 66 21.09 -1.68 -0.07
N ARG A 67 20.72 -1.71 -1.35
CA ARG A 67 21.31 -0.86 -2.37
C ARG A 67 20.30 0.24 -2.68
N VAL A 68 20.68 1.49 -2.42
CA VAL A 68 19.82 2.64 -2.68
C VAL A 68 20.04 3.14 -4.13
N ALA A 69 19.22 4.10 -4.58
CA ALA A 69 19.17 4.53 -5.99
C ALA A 69 20.52 5.03 -6.55
N ASN A 70 21.42 5.55 -5.71
CA ASN A 70 22.78 5.96 -6.11
C ASN A 70 23.78 4.79 -6.16
N ASN A 71 23.29 3.54 -6.14
CA ASN A 71 24.08 2.30 -6.11
C ASN A 71 24.94 2.10 -4.84
N GLN A 72 24.78 2.95 -3.81
CA GLN A 72 25.43 2.78 -2.52
C GLN A 72 24.80 1.62 -1.75
N VAL A 73 25.64 0.78 -1.17
CA VAL A 73 25.20 -0.30 -0.29
C VAL A 73 25.26 0.17 1.16
N VAL A 74 24.13 0.12 1.85
CA VAL A 74 23.98 0.59 3.24
C VAL A 74 23.59 -0.59 4.13
N PRO A 75 24.35 -0.88 5.20
CA PRO A 75 23.97 -1.92 6.16
C PRO A 75 22.80 -1.47 7.03
N SER A 76 21.90 -2.40 7.35
CA SER A 76 20.83 -2.16 8.32
C SER A 76 21.41 -1.96 9.72
N MET A 77 20.90 -0.96 10.44
CA MET A 77 21.14 -0.76 11.87
C MET A 77 20.36 -1.75 12.74
N GLY A 78 19.31 -2.34 12.17
CA GLY A 78 18.42 -3.27 12.84
C GLY A 78 17.03 -3.25 12.24
N ARG A 79 16.19 -4.18 12.69
CA ARG A 79 14.82 -4.33 12.25
C ARG A 79 13.85 -4.01 13.37
N TRP A 80 12.88 -3.18 13.08
CA TRP A 80 11.69 -3.03 13.91
C TRP A 80 10.58 -3.93 13.37
N GLU A 81 9.84 -4.58 14.26
CA GLU A 81 8.65 -5.37 13.92
C GLU A 81 7.48 -4.90 14.80
N GLY A 82 6.29 -4.80 14.23
CA GLY A 82 5.14 -4.34 14.99
C GLY A 82 3.87 -4.24 14.16
N THR A 83 2.83 -3.63 14.74
CA THR A 83 1.57 -3.41 14.03
C THR A 83 1.57 -2.03 13.41
N VAL A 84 1.34 -1.96 12.10
CA VAL A 84 1.17 -0.73 11.35
C VAL A 84 -0.29 -0.57 10.94
N THR A 85 -0.84 0.62 11.11
CA THR A 85 -2.18 0.97 10.67
C THR A 85 -2.18 2.05 9.60
N VAL A 86 -3.01 1.83 8.57
CA VAL A 86 -3.30 2.79 7.50
C VAL A 86 -4.81 2.99 7.46
N GLY A 87 -5.27 4.19 7.81
CA GLY A 87 -6.69 4.42 8.07
C GLY A 87 -7.19 3.53 9.22
N ASN A 88 -8.15 2.65 8.92
CA ASN A 88 -8.74 1.71 9.88
C ASN A 88 -8.18 0.29 9.76
N THR A 89 -7.28 0.04 8.80
CA THR A 89 -6.73 -1.29 8.54
C THR A 89 -5.39 -1.44 9.23
N GLY A 90 -5.16 -2.57 9.91
CA GLY A 90 -3.92 -2.88 10.61
C GLY A 90 -3.29 -4.17 10.13
N ALA A 91 -1.97 -4.18 9.96
CA ALA A 91 -1.18 -5.35 9.59
C ALA A 91 0.07 -5.46 10.47
N LYS A 92 0.59 -6.68 10.64
CA LYS A 92 1.92 -6.89 11.21
C LYS A 92 2.95 -6.66 10.11
N GLU A 93 3.88 -5.76 10.34
CA GLU A 93 4.89 -5.36 9.38
C GLU A 93 6.27 -5.31 10.03
N SER A 94 7.30 -5.33 9.20
CA SER A 94 8.67 -5.13 9.63
C SER A 94 9.33 -4.02 8.83
N PHE A 95 10.16 -3.22 9.48
CA PHE A 95 10.91 -2.12 8.87
C PHE A 95 12.39 -2.26 9.21
N GLU A 96 13.23 -2.19 8.19
CA GLU A 96 14.67 -2.09 8.39
C GLU A 96 15.05 -0.62 8.60
N VAL A 97 15.93 -0.36 9.57
CA VAL A 97 16.40 1.00 9.87
C VAL A 97 17.77 1.19 9.25
N PHE A 98 17.94 2.23 8.44
CA PHE A 98 19.21 2.51 7.76
C PHE A 98 19.74 3.89 8.11
N ASP A 99 21.05 3.97 8.31
CA ASP A 99 21.77 5.24 8.34
C ASP A 99 22.08 5.66 6.91
N CYS A 100 21.06 6.13 6.21
CA CYS A 100 21.26 6.89 4.97
C CYS A 100 21.85 8.23 5.39
N LYS A 101 23.16 8.25 5.66
CA LYS A 101 23.95 9.46 5.72
C LYS A 101 23.82 10.09 4.34
N GLY A 102 22.77 10.90 4.14
CA GLY A 102 22.73 11.79 3.00
C GLY A 102 24.04 12.53 3.05
N GLU A 103 24.84 12.43 1.98
CA GLU A 103 26.05 13.23 1.83
C GLU A 103 25.64 14.66 2.20
N THR A 104 26.10 15.09 3.37
CA THR A 104 25.57 16.26 4.02
C THR A 104 26.01 17.46 3.22
N LYS A 105 25.08 18.03 2.44
CA LYS A 105 24.78 19.46 2.32
C LYS A 105 25.89 20.47 1.98
N GLU A 106 27.14 20.10 1.72
CA GLU A 106 28.22 21.09 1.59
C GLU A 106 28.80 21.30 0.17
N GLU A 107 28.34 20.55 -0.84
CA GLU A 107 28.86 20.72 -2.22
C GLU A 107 27.80 20.77 -3.33
N LEU A 108 26.56 21.14 -3.03
CA LEU A 108 25.58 21.53 -4.05
C LEU A 108 24.76 22.73 -3.54
N THR A 109 25.17 23.91 -3.96
CA THR A 109 24.56 25.20 -3.65
C THR A 109 23.12 25.33 -4.19
N ASN A 110 22.23 25.86 -3.34
CA ASN A 110 21.03 26.65 -3.67
C ASN A 110 19.68 25.98 -3.99
N GLU A 111 19.29 24.87 -3.36
CA GLU A 111 17.86 24.47 -3.27
C GLU A 111 17.50 24.00 -1.85
N PRO A 112 16.32 24.37 -1.29
CA PRO A 112 15.90 23.93 0.03
C PRO A 112 15.59 22.42 0.03
N ALA A 113 16.43 21.66 0.72
CA ALA A 113 16.37 20.21 0.83
C ALA A 113 14.99 19.70 1.30
N GLN A 114 14.32 18.92 0.43
CA GLN A 114 13.24 18.02 0.84
C GLN A 114 13.82 16.93 1.74
N THR A 115 13.33 16.85 2.98
CA THR A 115 13.61 15.75 3.90
C THR A 115 13.11 14.45 3.29
N ALA A 116 14.00 13.49 3.02
CA ALA A 116 13.64 12.23 2.39
C ALA A 116 12.49 11.52 3.15
N PRO A 117 11.35 11.24 2.50
CA PRO A 117 10.26 10.49 3.12
C PRO A 117 10.64 9.02 3.31
N ALA A 118 10.00 8.33 4.26
CA ALA A 118 10.28 6.91 4.54
C ALA A 118 9.74 6.04 3.39
N VAL A 119 10.60 5.53 2.51
CA VAL A 119 10.22 4.82 1.27
C VAL A 119 9.97 3.32 1.50
N LEU A 120 9.02 2.71 0.76
CA LEU A 120 8.47 1.36 0.98
C LEU A 120 8.14 0.57 -0.33
N SER A 121 8.99 -0.43 -0.69
CA SER A 121 8.97 -1.70 -1.55
C SER A 121 9.14 -1.80 -3.13
N ILE A 122 10.21 -2.45 -3.74
CA ILE A 122 10.58 -3.01 -5.13
C ILE A 122 11.62 -4.14 -4.95
N THR A 123 11.31 -5.37 -5.35
CA THR A 123 12.09 -6.40 -6.13
C THR A 123 13.50 -6.91 -5.77
N GLU A 124 13.56 -8.25 -5.66
CA GLU A 124 14.70 -9.13 -5.42
C GLU A 124 15.34 -9.51 -6.78
N GLU A 125 16.63 -9.23 -6.95
CA GLU A 125 17.47 -10.03 -7.86
C GLU A 125 18.71 -10.47 -7.08
N ASP A 126 18.87 -11.79 -6.99
CA ASP A 126 19.92 -12.50 -6.27
C ASP A 126 21.10 -12.74 -7.24
N PRO A 127 22.26 -12.07 -7.11
CA PRO A 127 23.41 -12.35 -7.94
C PRO A 127 24.47 -13.04 -7.07
N ASN A 128 24.49 -14.37 -7.14
CA ASN A 128 25.71 -15.16 -6.99
C ASN A 128 26.40 -15.13 -5.59
N TRP A 129 25.91 -15.97 -4.66
CA TRP A 129 26.65 -16.33 -3.44
C TRP A 129 27.29 -17.73 -3.48
N GLU A 130 27.16 -18.48 -4.58
CA GLU A 130 27.82 -19.79 -4.75
C GLU A 130 29.21 -19.66 -5.39
N GLN A 131 30.18 -19.15 -4.63
CA GLN A 131 31.58 -19.53 -4.82
C GLN A 131 32.27 -19.61 -3.46
N HIS A 132 32.12 -20.75 -2.79
CA HIS A 132 33.16 -21.46 -2.04
C HIS A 132 32.48 -22.56 -1.22
N LEU A 133 32.54 -23.79 -1.71
CA LEU A 133 32.74 -25.05 -0.98
C LEU A 133 32.75 -26.17 -2.04
N GLU A 134 33.93 -26.73 -2.30
CA GLU A 134 34.07 -27.94 -3.13
C GLU A 134 33.32 -29.12 -2.47
N PRO A 135 32.46 -29.84 -3.20
CA PRO A 135 32.06 -31.18 -2.80
C PRO A 135 32.98 -32.22 -3.45
N THR A 136 33.57 -33.07 -2.61
CA THR A 136 34.20 -34.33 -3.03
C THR A 136 33.22 -35.19 -3.85
N PRO A 137 33.69 -35.94 -4.87
CA PRO A 137 32.82 -36.70 -5.75
C PRO A 137 32.17 -37.88 -5.00
N PRO A 138 30.84 -38.07 -5.04
CA PRO A 138 30.23 -39.27 -4.51
C PRO A 138 30.37 -40.45 -5.46
N GLU A 139 30.62 -41.61 -4.88
CA GLU A 139 30.65 -42.92 -5.54
C GLU A 139 29.35 -43.23 -6.29
N ASN A 140 29.56 -43.85 -7.44
CA ASN A 140 28.59 -44.35 -8.38
C ASN A 140 27.62 -45.35 -7.72
N LYS A 141 26.37 -44.94 -7.46
CA LYS A 141 25.27 -45.86 -7.13
C LYS A 141 24.11 -45.65 -8.10
N SER A 142 23.74 -46.75 -8.75
CA SER A 142 22.69 -46.93 -9.75
C SER A 142 21.39 -46.20 -9.44
N ILE A 143 20.94 -45.38 -10.38
CA ILE A 143 19.63 -44.71 -10.37
C ILE A 143 18.58 -45.74 -10.78
N ALA A 144 17.78 -46.23 -9.83
CA ALA A 144 16.55 -46.96 -10.12
C ALA A 144 15.47 -45.94 -10.53
N ALA A 145 14.94 -46.09 -11.74
CA ALA A 145 13.85 -45.27 -12.26
C ALA A 145 12.56 -45.54 -11.47
N THR A 146 12.17 -44.61 -10.61
CA THR A 146 10.86 -44.63 -9.95
C THR A 146 9.79 -44.17 -10.93
N TYR A 147 9.05 -45.12 -11.48
CA TYR A 147 7.84 -44.85 -12.27
C TYR A 147 6.77 -44.20 -11.37
N GLN A 148 6.45 -42.94 -11.63
CA GLN A 148 5.26 -42.30 -11.04
C GLN A 148 4.01 -42.94 -11.64
N THR A 149 3.20 -43.59 -10.81
CA THR A 149 1.88 -44.09 -11.19
C THR A 149 0.93 -42.93 -11.51
N PRO A 150 0.13 -43.01 -12.59
CA PRO A 150 -0.80 -41.94 -12.96
C PRO A 150 -1.84 -41.69 -11.85
N PRO A 151 -2.26 -40.43 -11.65
CA PRO A 151 -3.18 -40.07 -10.58
C PRO A 151 -4.48 -40.86 -10.72
N THR A 152 -4.83 -41.60 -9.67
CA THR A 152 -6.05 -42.39 -9.60
C THR A 152 -7.27 -41.49 -9.85
N LYS A 153 -8.09 -41.88 -10.83
CA LYS A 153 -9.31 -41.17 -11.24
C LYS A 153 -10.15 -40.83 -9.99
N LYS A 154 -10.28 -39.53 -9.69
CA LYS A 154 -11.13 -39.04 -8.60
C LYS A 154 -12.55 -39.56 -8.86
N LYS A 155 -13.13 -40.27 -7.88
CA LYS A 155 -14.52 -40.74 -7.94
C LYS A 155 -15.41 -39.51 -8.11
N VAL A 156 -16.03 -39.37 -9.27
CA VAL A 156 -17.04 -38.34 -9.53
C VAL A 156 -18.20 -38.64 -8.60
N LYS A 157 -18.38 -37.79 -7.59
CA LYS A 157 -19.51 -37.87 -6.67
C LYS A 157 -20.72 -37.39 -7.45
N TRP A 158 -21.59 -38.33 -7.84
CA TRP A 158 -22.86 -38.01 -8.49
C TRP A 158 -23.69 -37.15 -7.53
N LEU A 159 -23.99 -35.92 -7.94
CA LEU A 159 -24.90 -35.05 -7.22
C LEU A 159 -26.32 -35.63 -7.35
N PRO A 160 -27.15 -35.58 -6.29
CA PRO A 160 -28.57 -35.92 -6.37
C PRO A 160 -29.23 -35.18 -7.51
N GLN A 161 -30.08 -35.87 -8.28
CA GLN A 161 -30.71 -35.34 -9.51
C GLN A 161 -31.46 -34.02 -9.29
N THR A 162 -31.98 -33.80 -8.08
CA THR A 162 -32.65 -32.55 -7.69
C THR A 162 -31.72 -31.33 -7.69
N GLN A 163 -30.45 -31.48 -7.32
CA GLN A 163 -29.48 -30.37 -7.33
C GLN A 163 -29.08 -29.98 -8.75
N TYR A 164 -29.03 -30.96 -9.66
CA TYR A 164 -28.74 -30.69 -11.07
C TYR A 164 -29.85 -29.89 -11.75
N GLU A 165 -31.12 -30.19 -11.45
CA GLU A 165 -32.27 -29.47 -11.99
C GLU A 165 -32.35 -28.04 -11.45
N GLU A 166 -32.02 -27.82 -10.17
CA GLU A 166 -31.94 -26.50 -9.57
C GLU A 166 -30.83 -25.64 -10.20
N GLU A 167 -29.62 -26.19 -10.36
CA GLU A 167 -28.52 -25.50 -11.06
C GLU A 167 -28.89 -25.15 -12.51
N ARG A 168 -29.60 -26.03 -13.21
CA ARG A 168 -30.06 -25.77 -14.57
C ARG A 168 -31.05 -24.60 -14.60
N HIS A 169 -32.02 -24.59 -13.70
CA HIS A 169 -32.99 -23.49 -13.58
C HIS A 169 -32.33 -22.17 -13.21
N GLU A 170 -31.28 -22.18 -12.38
CA GLU A 170 -30.49 -20.99 -12.08
C GLU A 170 -29.73 -20.47 -13.31
N ARG A 171 -29.10 -21.35 -14.09
CA ARG A 171 -28.43 -20.95 -15.34
C ARG A 171 -29.40 -20.38 -16.36
N GLU A 172 -30.61 -20.93 -16.46
CA GLU A 172 -31.65 -20.42 -17.34
C GLU A 172 -32.16 -19.04 -16.86
N ARG A 173 -32.36 -18.86 -15.55
CA ARG A 173 -32.69 -17.55 -14.95
C ARG A 173 -31.58 -16.52 -15.19
N TRP A 174 -30.31 -16.91 -15.05
CA TRP A 174 -29.18 -16.04 -15.32
C TRP A 174 -29.12 -15.60 -16.79
N LYS A 175 -29.25 -16.56 -17.72
CA LYS A 175 -29.29 -16.27 -19.17
C LYS A 175 -30.47 -15.38 -19.54
N ALA A 176 -31.63 -15.56 -18.91
CA ALA A 176 -32.80 -14.72 -19.14
C ALA A 176 -32.59 -13.27 -18.68
N GLN A 177 -31.72 -13.02 -17.69
CA GLN A 177 -31.37 -11.68 -17.22
C GLN A 177 -30.26 -11.00 -18.03
N GLU A 178 -29.55 -11.74 -18.87
CA GLU A 178 -28.38 -11.25 -19.60
C GLU A 178 -28.69 -10.10 -20.58
N PRO A 179 -29.82 -10.11 -21.33
CA PRO A 179 -30.21 -8.99 -22.20
C PRO A 179 -30.39 -7.69 -21.41
N ALA A 180 -31.15 -7.72 -20.30
CA ALA A 180 -31.39 -6.55 -19.45
C ALA A 180 -30.09 -5.98 -18.86
N ARG A 181 -29.16 -6.86 -18.46
CA ARG A 181 -27.83 -6.44 -17.98
C ARG A 181 -26.97 -5.86 -19.10
N SER A 182 -27.07 -6.40 -20.31
CA SER A 182 -26.34 -5.88 -21.47
C SER A 182 -26.82 -4.48 -21.86
N GLU A 183 -28.13 -4.24 -21.85
CA GLU A 183 -28.73 -2.93 -22.10
C GLU A 183 -28.33 -1.92 -21.02
N GLN A 184 -28.37 -2.32 -19.75
CA GLN A 184 -27.92 -1.48 -18.64
C GLN A 184 -26.43 -1.13 -18.76
N ARG A 185 -25.59 -2.08 -19.19
CA ARG A 185 -24.16 -1.84 -19.44
C ARG A 185 -23.95 -0.85 -20.59
N GLN A 186 -24.70 -0.98 -21.69
CA GLN A 186 -24.63 -0.04 -22.80
C GLN A 186 -25.08 1.37 -22.40
N ARG A 187 -26.16 1.49 -21.62
CA ARG A 187 -26.64 2.76 -21.08
C ARG A 187 -25.58 3.44 -20.21
N ARG A 188 -24.97 2.71 -19.28
CA ARG A 188 -23.87 3.23 -18.43
C ARG A 188 -22.68 3.70 -19.26
N LEU A 189 -22.32 2.98 -20.33
CA LEU A 189 -21.25 3.38 -21.24
C LEU A 189 -21.58 4.67 -22.01
N GLN A 190 -22.83 4.83 -22.44
CA GLN A 190 -23.28 6.07 -23.10
C GLN A 190 -23.29 7.25 -22.12
N GLU A 191 -23.79 7.06 -20.90
CA GLU A 191 -23.78 8.07 -19.84
C GLU A 191 -22.34 8.49 -19.47
N ALA A 192 -21.41 7.54 -19.32
CA ALA A 192 -20.01 7.84 -19.05
C ALA A 192 -19.33 8.62 -20.18
N ARG A 193 -19.64 8.28 -21.44
CA ARG A 193 -19.14 9.04 -22.61
C ARG A 193 -19.70 10.45 -22.66
N ALA A 194 -20.98 10.65 -22.32
CA ALA A 194 -21.58 11.97 -22.25
C ALA A 194 -20.96 12.81 -21.12
N ALA A 195 -20.69 12.22 -19.96
CA ALA A 195 -20.02 12.88 -18.85
C ALA A 195 -18.59 13.30 -19.20
N ALA A 196 -17.82 12.43 -19.87
CA ALA A 196 -16.47 12.75 -20.32
C ALA A 196 -16.44 13.96 -21.28
N LYS A 197 -17.35 14.00 -22.26
CA LYS A 197 -17.47 15.13 -23.18
C LYS A 197 -17.79 16.44 -22.46
N LYS A 198 -18.70 16.40 -21.48
CA LYS A 198 -19.06 17.58 -20.69
C LYS A 198 -17.85 18.12 -19.90
N ASN A 199 -17.05 17.22 -19.32
CA ASN A 199 -15.84 17.60 -18.59
C ASN A 199 -14.77 18.21 -19.53
N ASP A 200 -14.65 17.68 -20.76
CA ASP A 200 -13.72 18.25 -21.75
C ASP A 200 -14.13 19.67 -22.17
N GLU A 201 -15.43 19.91 -22.39
CA GLU A 201 -15.98 21.24 -22.70
C GLU A 201 -15.78 22.23 -21.54
N GLU A 202 -16.03 21.80 -20.30
CA GLU A 202 -15.82 22.61 -19.10
C GLU A 202 -14.32 22.92 -18.87
N GLY A 203 -13.44 21.94 -19.12
CA GLY A 203 -12.00 22.13 -19.08
C GLY A 203 -11.51 23.16 -20.10
N GLN A 204 -12.05 23.15 -21.33
CA GLN A 204 -11.72 24.15 -22.35
C GLN A 204 -12.20 25.56 -21.96
N LEU A 205 -13.42 25.70 -21.43
CA LEU A 205 -13.94 26.99 -20.97
C LEU A 205 -13.10 27.55 -19.81
N ASN A 206 -12.71 26.71 -18.85
CA ASN A 206 -11.86 27.11 -17.73
C ASN A 206 -10.45 27.50 -18.20
N ALA A 207 -9.88 26.79 -19.17
CA ALA A 207 -8.58 27.15 -19.74
C ALA A 207 -8.64 28.51 -20.47
N GLU A 208 -9.70 28.78 -21.22
CA GLU A 208 -9.89 30.07 -21.88
C GLU A 208 -10.06 31.21 -20.87
N HIS A 209 -10.81 30.99 -19.77
CA HIS A 209 -10.96 31.96 -18.70
C HIS A 209 -9.62 32.26 -18.01
N ARG A 210 -8.82 31.23 -17.70
CA ARG A 210 -7.47 31.41 -17.13
C ARG A 210 -6.54 32.19 -18.06
N ASN A 211 -6.57 31.91 -19.37
CA ASN A 211 -5.77 32.68 -20.33
C ASN A 211 -6.19 34.16 -20.40
N LYS A 212 -7.49 34.46 -20.30
CA LYS A 212 -7.97 35.85 -20.24
C LYS A 212 -7.54 36.57 -18.97
N GLN A 213 -7.58 35.89 -17.81
CA GLN A 213 -7.09 36.45 -16.54
C GLN A 213 -5.58 36.70 -16.57
N ARG A 214 -4.81 35.79 -17.18
CA ARG A 214 -3.35 35.93 -17.28
C ARG A 214 -2.90 37.12 -18.12
N ALA A 215 -3.72 37.55 -19.09
CA ALA A 215 -3.44 38.74 -19.89
C ALA A 215 -3.63 40.06 -19.11
N THR A 216 -4.31 40.03 -17.97
CA THR A 216 -4.59 41.22 -17.14
C THR A 216 -3.78 41.31 -15.86
N ASN A 217 -3.05 40.24 -15.50
CA ASN A 217 -2.29 40.19 -14.25
C ASN A 217 -0.95 40.92 -14.37
N THR A 218 -0.54 41.56 -13.28
CA THR A 218 0.79 42.16 -13.17
C THR A 218 1.81 41.11 -12.73
N PRO A 219 3.12 41.30 -12.98
CA PRO A 219 4.16 40.33 -12.60
C PRO A 219 4.18 39.98 -11.10
N GLU A 220 3.74 40.88 -10.22
CA GLU A 220 3.62 40.62 -8.77
C GLU A 220 2.49 39.62 -8.44
N ASP A 221 1.41 39.60 -9.23
CA ASP A 221 0.29 38.67 -9.05
C ASP A 221 0.67 37.23 -9.45
N ASP A 222 1.54 37.09 -10.46
CA ASP A 222 2.04 35.79 -10.92
C ASP A 222 2.98 35.14 -9.88
N GLU A 223 3.74 35.94 -9.13
CA GLU A 223 4.60 35.46 -8.05
C GLU A 223 3.76 34.98 -6.85
N LEU A 224 2.71 35.72 -6.49
CA LEU A 224 1.80 35.34 -5.43
C LEU A 224 1.05 34.03 -5.75
N GLU A 225 0.59 33.85 -6.98
CA GLU A 225 -0.07 32.60 -7.38
C GLU A 225 0.88 31.40 -7.48
N ALA A 226 2.15 31.64 -7.81
CA ALA A 226 3.17 30.59 -7.74
C ALA A 226 3.37 30.13 -6.29
N GLU A 227 3.36 31.04 -5.32
CA GLU A 227 3.42 30.68 -3.89
C GLU A 227 2.16 29.95 -3.43
N TRP A 228 0.97 30.39 -3.82
CA TRP A 228 -0.29 29.71 -3.48
C TRP A 228 -0.40 28.31 -4.09
N THR A 229 0.04 28.14 -5.34
CA THR A 229 0.11 26.82 -5.99
C THR A 229 1.07 25.89 -5.24
N ARG A 230 2.18 26.42 -4.73
CA ARG A 230 3.15 25.68 -3.91
C ARG A 230 2.56 25.23 -2.57
N ILE A 231 1.70 26.05 -1.97
CA ILE A 231 0.99 25.73 -0.72
C ILE A 231 -0.12 24.68 -0.98
N ASN A 232 -0.88 24.79 -2.08
CA ASN A 232 -1.96 23.84 -2.41
C ASN A 232 -1.45 22.45 -2.81
N LEU A 233 -0.24 22.33 -3.37
CA LEU A 233 0.41 21.03 -3.62
C LEU A 233 0.74 20.25 -2.33
N ILE A 234 0.75 20.93 -1.17
CA ILE A 234 0.98 20.32 0.14
C ILE A 234 -0.33 19.81 0.77
N THR A 235 -1.49 20.25 0.28
CA THR A 235 -2.81 19.81 0.74
C THR A 235 -3.36 18.64 -0.07
N ILE A 236 -3.11 17.44 0.44
CA ILE A 236 -3.97 16.23 0.52
C ILE A 236 -5.06 16.06 -0.56
N SER A 237 -4.97 14.96 -1.32
CA SER A 237 -6.03 14.41 -2.18
C SER A 237 -7.38 14.32 -1.46
N ASP A 238 -8.44 14.84 -2.09
CA ASP A 238 -9.80 14.92 -1.54
C ASP A 238 -10.50 13.55 -1.40
N ASP A 239 -9.93 12.48 -1.95
CA ASP A 239 -10.46 11.12 -1.79
C ASP A 239 -9.34 10.09 -1.53
N PRO A 240 -8.91 9.95 -0.27
CA PRO A 240 -7.91 8.95 0.12
C PRO A 240 -8.43 7.49 0.01
N TRP A 241 -9.70 7.28 -0.35
CA TRP A 241 -10.30 5.93 -0.45
C TRP A 241 -10.33 5.38 -1.88
N ALA A 242 -10.27 6.21 -2.92
CA ALA A 242 -10.18 5.77 -4.31
C ALA A 242 -8.89 4.96 -4.63
N GLU A 243 -7.88 5.04 -3.74
CA GLU A 243 -6.56 4.41 -3.89
C GLU A 243 -6.43 3.05 -3.18
N THR A 244 -7.54 2.44 -2.73
CA THR A 244 -7.57 1.14 -2.01
C THR A 244 -7.25 -0.10 -2.86
N ARG A 245 -6.66 0.04 -4.06
CA ARG A 245 -6.22 -1.12 -4.88
C ARG A 245 -5.15 -1.99 -4.20
N TRP A 246 -4.48 -1.47 -3.17
CA TRP A 246 -3.43 -2.17 -2.42
C TRP A 246 -3.93 -3.15 -1.35
N ALA A 247 -5.19 -3.04 -0.89
CA ALA A 247 -5.74 -3.98 0.09
C ALA A 247 -5.72 -5.43 -0.42
N GLY A 248 -5.93 -5.62 -1.73
CA GLY A 248 -5.82 -6.92 -2.38
C GLY A 248 -4.38 -7.44 -2.50
N PHE A 249 -3.38 -6.56 -2.60
CA PHE A 249 -1.97 -6.96 -2.71
C PHE A 249 -1.39 -7.43 -1.37
N LEU A 250 -1.85 -6.84 -0.26
CA LEU A 250 -1.45 -7.21 1.10
C LEU A 250 -2.29 -8.37 1.70
N GLY A 251 -3.20 -8.97 0.93
CA GLY A 251 -4.08 -10.04 1.43
C GLY A 251 -5.03 -9.57 2.55
N LEU A 252 -5.30 -8.27 2.64
CA LEU A 252 -6.15 -7.67 3.65
C LEU A 252 -7.61 -7.79 3.20
N SER A 253 -8.41 -8.59 3.89
CA SER A 253 -9.85 -8.71 3.68
C SER A 253 -10.58 -7.42 4.13
N ASP A 254 -11.68 -7.08 3.44
CA ASP A 254 -12.52 -5.91 3.73
C ASP A 254 -13.01 -5.95 5.19
N ALA A 255 -12.72 -4.89 5.96
CA ALA A 255 -13.05 -4.81 7.38
C ALA A 255 -14.56 -4.78 7.68
N ARG A 256 -15.41 -4.72 6.64
CA ARG A 256 -16.87 -4.85 6.81
C ARG A 256 -17.30 -6.26 7.23
N ASP A 257 -16.47 -7.28 7.02
CA ASP A 257 -16.83 -8.67 7.31
C ASP A 257 -16.44 -9.16 8.71
N THR A 258 -15.80 -8.34 9.56
CA THR A 258 -15.23 -8.85 10.82
C THR A 258 -15.75 -8.29 12.14
N ASP A 259 -16.46 -7.16 12.23
CA ASP A 259 -16.79 -6.62 13.57
C ASP A 259 -18.18 -5.98 13.71
N ALA A 260 -19.18 -6.81 14.03
CA ALA A 260 -20.44 -6.37 14.64
C ALA A 260 -20.29 -6.12 16.17
N GLU A 261 -19.17 -6.52 16.78
CA GLU A 261 -18.98 -6.47 18.25
C GLU A 261 -18.23 -5.22 18.76
N TRP A 262 -17.63 -4.40 17.88
CA TRP A 262 -16.81 -3.26 18.29
C TRP A 262 -17.59 -2.03 18.81
N CYS A 263 -18.89 -1.92 18.53
CA CYS A 263 -19.69 -0.75 18.94
C CYS A 263 -20.20 -0.79 20.39
N ASN A 264 -20.08 -1.91 21.12
CA ASN A 264 -20.67 -2.04 22.47
C ASN A 264 -19.67 -1.99 23.64
N GLY A 265 -18.38 -1.77 23.37
CA GLY A 265 -17.32 -1.92 24.39
C GLY A 265 -16.98 -0.70 25.26
N ILE A 266 -17.57 0.48 25.02
CA ILE A 266 -17.22 1.71 25.77
C ILE A 266 -18.44 2.25 26.51
N GLN A 267 -18.94 1.47 27.47
CA GLN A 267 -19.82 1.97 28.52
C GLN A 267 -19.85 0.99 29.70
N HIS A 268 -18.85 1.05 30.58
CA HIS A 268 -18.98 0.75 32.03
C HIS A 268 -17.58 0.79 32.67
N ASP A 269 -17.21 1.94 33.25
CA ASP A 269 -16.57 1.97 34.57
C ASP A 269 -16.53 3.41 35.10
N GLN A 270 -17.63 3.87 35.67
CA GLN A 270 -17.59 4.97 36.63
C GLN A 270 -18.58 4.71 37.76
N THR A 271 -18.05 4.85 38.97
CA THR A 271 -18.72 5.00 40.28
C THR A 271 -19.18 3.72 40.97
N HIS A 272 -18.37 3.22 41.91
CA HIS A 272 -18.78 2.92 43.29
C HIS A 272 -17.56 2.63 44.19
N ARG A 273 -17.22 3.57 45.08
CA ARG A 273 -16.85 3.27 46.48
C ARG A 273 -16.74 4.57 47.30
N ALA A 274 -17.84 4.93 47.94
CA ALA A 274 -17.84 5.79 49.11
C ALA A 274 -17.43 4.94 50.33
N SER A 275 -16.51 5.47 51.13
CA SER A 275 -16.05 4.90 52.40
C SER A 275 -16.76 5.60 53.56
N PRO A 276 -17.38 4.90 54.53
CA PRO A 276 -17.94 5.56 55.70
C PRO A 276 -16.89 5.71 56.80
N TYR A 277 -16.64 6.96 57.21
CA TYR A 277 -15.99 7.29 58.48
C TYR A 277 -17.01 7.10 59.62
N THR A 278 -16.71 6.19 60.55
CA THR A 278 -17.37 6.12 61.86
C THR A 278 -16.81 7.23 62.76
N ARG A 279 -17.69 8.03 63.36
CA ARG A 279 -17.36 9.02 64.39
C ARG A 279 -17.89 8.53 65.73
N ASN A 280 -16.97 8.16 66.63
CA ASN A 280 -17.28 8.02 68.05
C ASN A 280 -17.35 9.41 68.70
N LYS A 281 -18.48 9.71 69.34
CA LYS A 281 -18.62 10.32 70.68
C LYS A 281 -20.09 10.62 70.95
#